data_AF-A0A6G1LEZ8-F1
#
_entry.id   AF-A0A6G1LEZ8-F1
#
_cell.length_a   1.000
_cell.length_b   1.000
_cell.length_c   1.000
_cell.angle_alpha   90.00
_cell.angle_beta   90.00
_cell.angle_gamma   90.00
#
_symmetry.space_group_name_H-M   'P 1'
#
loop_
_entity.id
_entity.type
_entity.pdbx_description
1 polymer ?
#
loop_
_entity_poly.entity_id
_entity_poly.type
_entity_poly.pdbx_seq_one_letter_code
_entity_poly.pdbx_strand_id
1 'polypeptide(L)'
;WQRYDISGSIGPQYQLQFSYQNVSTWAATNDHSDGRWYLRIDDQAMIPHDLVDDEERHYQAWFQARYPEMNDIRLDGDYLNEAFLSDPSAIQVPADRTFHMAHCVRALRRYWQARESGHHVCPRDIDHRHMKHCLDSLDEWAFPEGPRGSVASSMGMNTTRLIWKTKVCFD
;
A
#
# COMPACT_ATOMS: atom_id res chain seq x y z
N TRP A 1 1.08 -15.75 -6.96
CA TRP A 1 1.92 -15.38 -5.81
C TRP A 1 3.17 -14.70 -6.31
N GLN A 2 3.57 -13.57 -5.73
CA GLN A 2 4.87 -12.96 -5.98
C GLN A 2 5.81 -13.36 -4.83
N ARG A 3 7.00 -13.84 -5.20
CA ARG A 3 8.07 -14.18 -4.24
C ARG A 3 9.02 -13.00 -4.17
N TYR A 4 9.09 -12.39 -3.00
CA TYR A 4 10.12 -11.38 -2.70
C TYR A 4 11.29 -12.07 -2.01
N ASP A 5 12.47 -11.45 -2.09
CA ASP A 5 13.61 -11.87 -1.30
C ASP A 5 13.39 -11.42 0.15
N ILE A 6 12.98 -12.37 0.99
CA ILE A 6 12.75 -12.15 2.42
C ILE A 6 13.96 -12.53 3.27
N SER A 7 15.13 -12.77 2.65
CA SER A 7 16.33 -13.20 3.38
C SER A 7 16.69 -12.21 4.48
N GLY A 8 16.92 -12.76 5.69
CA GLY A 8 17.25 -11.96 6.86
C GLY A 8 16.04 -11.32 7.57
N SER A 9 14.80 -11.68 7.20
CA SER A 9 13.60 -11.26 7.93
C SER A 9 12.58 -12.40 8.07
N ILE A 10 11.88 -12.44 9.21
CA ILE A 10 10.83 -13.41 9.53
C ILE A 10 9.46 -12.77 9.23
N GLY A 11 8.59 -13.48 8.53
CA GLY A 11 7.26 -13.00 8.17
C GLY A 11 6.69 -13.74 6.97
N PRO A 12 5.51 -13.29 6.48
CA PRO A 12 4.81 -13.93 5.37
C PRO A 12 5.69 -14.13 4.15
N GLN A 13 5.70 -15.34 3.59
CA GLN A 13 6.56 -15.64 2.44
C GLN A 13 5.98 -15.18 1.11
N TYR A 14 4.66 -15.03 1.06
CA TYR A 14 3.93 -14.85 -0.18
C TYR A 14 3.06 -13.61 -0.13
N GLN A 15 2.93 -13.02 -1.32
CA GLN A 15 1.91 -12.02 -1.59
C GLN A 15 1.06 -12.47 -2.78
N LEU A 16 -0.25 -12.41 -2.62
CA LEU A 16 -1.21 -12.56 -3.71
C LEU A 16 -1.77 -11.22 -4.09
N GLN A 17 -1.64 -10.84 -5.35
CA GLN A 17 -2.45 -9.75 -5.88
C GLN A 17 -3.82 -10.31 -6.29
N PHE A 18 -4.90 -9.68 -5.82
CA PHE A 18 -6.23 -10.00 -6.29
C PHE A 18 -6.43 -9.55 -7.73
N SER A 19 -7.23 -10.35 -8.43
CA SER A 19 -7.82 -10.04 -9.72
C SER A 19 -9.27 -10.51 -9.68
N TYR A 20 -10.08 -10.03 -10.62
CA TYR A 20 -11.46 -10.53 -10.77
C TYR A 20 -11.51 -12.06 -10.94
N GLN A 21 -10.45 -12.70 -11.42
CA GLN A 21 -10.40 -14.16 -11.64
C GLN A 21 -10.18 -14.97 -10.36
N ASN A 22 -9.57 -14.39 -9.32
CA ASN A 22 -9.17 -15.12 -8.12
C ASN A 22 -9.86 -14.66 -6.83
N VAL A 23 -10.42 -13.45 -6.82
CA VAL A 23 -10.91 -12.81 -5.60
C VAL A 23 -12.08 -13.58 -4.99
N SER A 24 -13.05 -14.01 -5.80
CA SER A 24 -14.23 -14.75 -5.34
C SER A 24 -13.85 -16.11 -4.74
N THR A 25 -12.92 -16.82 -5.36
CA THR A 25 -12.39 -18.09 -4.84
C THR A 25 -11.67 -17.88 -3.52
N TRP A 26 -10.82 -16.85 -3.42
CA TRP A 26 -10.09 -16.56 -2.20
C TRP A 26 -11.02 -16.11 -1.06
N ALA A 27 -12.01 -15.26 -1.36
CA ALA A 27 -12.96 -14.77 -0.38
C ALA A 27 -13.92 -15.86 0.13
N ALA A 28 -14.25 -16.86 -0.71
CA ALA A 28 -15.05 -18.00 -0.29
C ALA A 28 -14.29 -18.98 0.62
N THR A 29 -12.96 -19.04 0.53
CA THR A 29 -12.13 -19.97 1.31
C THR A 29 -11.56 -19.35 2.59
N ASN A 30 -11.52 -18.04 2.69
CA ASN A 30 -11.00 -17.32 3.84
C ASN A 30 -12.14 -16.59 4.55
N ASP A 31 -12.41 -16.95 5.80
CA ASP A 31 -13.42 -16.24 6.58
C ASP A 31 -13.01 -14.78 6.84
N HIS A 32 -13.93 -13.85 6.58
CA HIS A 32 -13.77 -12.41 6.73
C HIS A 32 -14.65 -11.83 7.84
N SER A 33 -15.52 -12.65 8.43
CA SER A 33 -16.53 -12.22 9.40
C SER A 33 -15.98 -11.92 10.79
N ASP A 34 -14.73 -12.31 11.07
CA ASP A 34 -14.10 -12.23 12.38
C ASP A 34 -13.10 -11.08 12.53
N GLY A 35 -12.99 -10.19 11.54
CA GLY A 35 -12.09 -9.04 11.61
C GLY A 35 -10.59 -9.40 11.61
N ARG A 36 -10.23 -10.62 11.19
CA ARG A 36 -8.83 -11.07 11.08
C ARG A 36 -7.98 -10.26 10.12
N TRP A 37 -8.60 -9.57 9.17
CA TRP A 37 -7.88 -8.86 8.12
C TRP A 37 -8.00 -7.36 8.30
N TYR A 38 -6.89 -6.67 8.08
CA TYR A 38 -6.79 -5.23 8.02
C TYR A 38 -6.27 -4.81 6.64
N LEU A 39 -6.96 -3.89 5.98
CA LEU A 39 -6.54 -3.34 4.69
C LEU A 39 -5.81 -2.01 4.90
N ARG A 40 -4.54 -1.97 4.55
CA ARG A 40 -3.73 -0.75 4.46
C ARG A 40 -4.10 0.00 3.18
N ILE A 41 -4.42 1.29 3.30
CA ILE A 41 -4.85 2.13 2.17
C ILE A 41 -3.67 2.49 1.26
N ASP A 42 -2.53 2.85 1.84
CA ASP A 42 -1.38 3.42 1.12
C ASP A 42 -0.79 2.46 0.08
N ASP A 43 -0.74 1.17 0.41
CA ASP A 43 -0.16 0.15 -0.47
C ASP A 43 -1.15 -0.95 -0.90
N GLN A 44 -2.41 -0.84 -0.45
CA GLN A 44 -3.52 -1.75 -0.73
C GLN A 44 -3.23 -3.18 -0.27
N ALA A 45 -2.48 -3.34 0.82
CA ALA A 45 -2.18 -4.65 1.38
C ALA A 45 -3.19 -5.03 2.47
N MET A 46 -3.82 -6.19 2.31
CA MET A 46 -4.48 -6.93 3.37
C MET A 46 -3.45 -7.69 4.18
N ILE A 47 -3.44 -7.45 5.49
CA ILE A 47 -2.55 -8.07 6.47
C ILE A 47 -3.37 -8.60 7.65
N PRO A 48 -2.86 -9.58 8.41
CA PRO A 48 -3.46 -9.96 9.68
C PRO A 48 -3.62 -8.75 10.63
N HIS A 49 -4.80 -8.60 11.22
CA HIS A 49 -5.14 -7.45 12.06
C HIS A 49 -4.26 -7.35 13.32
N ASP A 50 -3.81 -8.48 13.86
CA ASP A 50 -2.91 -8.57 15.00
C ASP A 50 -1.49 -8.06 14.71
N LEU A 51 -1.10 -7.95 13.43
CA LEU A 51 0.17 -7.38 12.99
C LEU A 51 0.11 -5.86 12.75
N VAL A 52 -1.05 -5.23 12.94
CA VAL A 52 -1.20 -3.77 12.87
C VAL A 52 -0.78 -3.17 14.21
N ASP A 53 0.36 -2.48 14.26
CA ASP A 53 0.82 -1.79 15.46
C ASP A 53 0.22 -0.37 15.60
N ASP A 54 0.54 0.32 16.70
CA ASP A 54 0.04 1.67 16.96
C ASP A 54 0.56 2.71 15.94
N GLU A 55 1.77 2.51 15.43
CA GLU A 55 2.35 3.40 14.44
C GLU A 55 1.63 3.25 13.09
N GLU A 56 1.36 2.02 12.67
CA GLU A 56 0.57 1.70 11.49
C GLU A 56 -0.85 2.26 11.63
N ARG A 57 -1.51 2.06 12.78
CA ARG A 57 -2.83 2.67 13.06
C ARG A 57 -2.81 4.19 12.89
N HIS A 58 -1.79 4.86 13.43
CA HIS A 58 -1.66 6.31 13.33
C HIS A 58 -1.60 6.79 11.87
N TYR A 59 -0.75 6.16 11.05
CA TYR A 59 -0.63 6.53 9.64
C TYR A 59 -1.87 6.17 8.82
N GLN A 60 -2.47 5.00 9.06
CA GLN A 60 -3.69 4.60 8.36
C GLN A 60 -4.86 5.52 8.71
N ALA A 61 -4.99 5.98 9.96
CA ALA A 61 -6.00 6.98 10.33
C ALA A 61 -5.83 8.29 9.52
N TRP A 62 -4.59 8.70 9.25
CA TRP A 62 -4.33 9.86 8.38
C TRP A 62 -4.76 9.61 6.93
N PHE A 63 -4.44 8.44 6.35
CA PHE A 63 -4.90 8.09 4.99
C PHE A 63 -6.42 8.03 4.90
N GLN A 64 -7.08 7.44 5.90
CA GLN A 64 -8.54 7.33 5.97
C GLN A 64 -9.22 8.70 6.00
N ALA A 65 -8.67 9.64 6.78
CA ALA A 65 -9.21 10.99 6.87
C ALA A 65 -8.96 11.84 5.62
N ARG A 66 -7.82 11.63 4.93
CA ARG A 66 -7.40 12.45 3.79
C ARG A 66 -7.92 11.95 2.43
N TYR A 67 -8.11 10.64 2.29
CA TYR A 67 -8.56 9.99 1.05
C TYR A 67 -9.84 9.19 1.34
N PRO A 68 -10.98 9.88 1.59
CA PRO A 68 -12.23 9.22 1.96
C PRO A 68 -12.69 8.20 0.91
N GLU A 69 -12.48 8.46 -0.37
CA GLU A 69 -12.83 7.54 -1.45
C GLU A 69 -12.08 6.20 -1.39
N MET A 70 -10.84 6.19 -0.90
CA MET A 70 -10.09 4.95 -0.66
C MET A 70 -10.54 4.26 0.62
N ASN A 71 -10.96 5.05 1.61
CA ASN A 71 -11.52 4.52 2.83
C ASN A 71 -12.92 3.91 2.62
N ASP A 72 -13.70 4.43 1.68
CA ASP A 72 -14.99 3.86 1.28
C ASP A 72 -14.78 2.47 0.68
N ILE A 73 -13.81 2.30 -0.24
CA ILE A 73 -13.40 0.97 -0.76
C ILE A 73 -13.08 0.00 0.39
N ARG A 74 -12.40 0.47 1.44
CA ARG A 74 -12.05 -0.33 2.62
C ARG A 74 -13.28 -0.69 3.45
N LEU A 75 -14.19 0.26 3.66
CA LEU A 75 -15.37 0.06 4.51
C LEU A 75 -16.43 -0.82 3.80
N ASP A 76 -16.59 -0.63 2.50
CA ASP A 76 -17.59 -1.33 1.69
C ASP A 76 -17.11 -2.74 1.27
N GLY A 77 -15.81 -3.02 1.39
CA GLY A 77 -15.25 -4.32 1.04
C GLY A 77 -15.06 -4.52 -0.46
N ASP A 78 -15.09 -3.44 -1.25
CA ASP A 78 -14.97 -3.47 -2.72
C ASP A 78 -13.70 -4.17 -3.20
N TYR A 79 -12.64 -4.13 -2.39
CA TYR A 79 -11.39 -4.83 -2.64
C TYR A 79 -11.50 -6.37 -2.71
N LEU A 80 -12.61 -6.95 -2.26
CA LEU A 80 -12.97 -8.37 -2.37
C LEU A 80 -14.08 -8.62 -3.41
N ASN A 81 -14.58 -7.57 -4.06
CA ASN A 81 -15.71 -7.65 -4.98
C ASN A 81 -15.21 -7.88 -6.42
N GLU A 82 -15.63 -8.98 -7.03
CA GLU A 82 -15.28 -9.33 -8.41
C GLU A 82 -15.74 -8.28 -9.42
N ALA A 83 -16.96 -7.75 -9.27
CA ALA A 83 -17.50 -6.75 -10.18
C ALA A 83 -16.65 -5.47 -10.13
N PHE A 84 -16.31 -5.00 -8.93
CA PHE A 84 -15.41 -3.86 -8.73
C PHE A 84 -14.05 -4.11 -9.42
N LEU A 85 -13.38 -5.23 -9.13
CA LEU A 85 -12.07 -5.55 -9.69
C LEU A 85 -12.06 -5.82 -11.20
N SER A 86 -13.22 -6.09 -11.79
CA SER A 86 -13.38 -6.31 -13.25
C SER A 86 -13.61 -5.04 -14.05
N ASP A 87 -14.06 -3.95 -13.41
CA ASP A 87 -14.35 -2.67 -14.06
C ASP A 87 -13.11 -1.76 -14.07
N PRO A 88 -12.48 -1.51 -15.24
CA PRO A 88 -11.29 -0.67 -15.34
C PRO A 88 -11.54 0.79 -14.94
N SER A 89 -12.79 1.24 -14.92
CA SER A 89 -13.18 2.59 -14.51
C SER A 89 -13.38 2.68 -13.00
N ALA A 90 -13.97 1.67 -12.36
CA ALA A 90 -14.21 1.64 -10.92
C ALA A 90 -12.90 1.54 -10.11
N ILE A 91 -11.93 0.75 -10.59
CA ILE A 91 -10.63 0.58 -9.90
C ILE A 91 -9.69 1.79 -10.01
N GLN A 92 -10.06 2.85 -10.73
CA GLN A 92 -9.25 4.05 -10.85
C GLN A 92 -9.57 5.04 -9.72
N VAL A 93 -8.72 5.08 -8.70
CA VAL A 93 -8.95 5.89 -7.51
C VAL A 93 -8.11 7.17 -7.58
N PRO A 94 -8.68 8.35 -7.28
CA PRO A 94 -7.93 9.59 -7.17
C PRO A 94 -6.74 9.45 -6.20
N ALA A 95 -5.56 9.88 -6.63
CA ALA A 95 -4.40 10.10 -5.79
C ALA A 95 -3.77 11.44 -6.16
N ASP A 96 -2.90 11.90 -5.30
CA ASP A 96 -2.11 13.08 -5.53
C ASP A 96 -0.65 12.82 -5.13
N ARG A 97 0.19 13.83 -5.34
CA ARG A 97 1.58 13.78 -4.90
C ARG A 97 1.70 13.58 -3.40
N THR A 98 0.77 14.14 -2.62
CA THR A 98 0.76 13.96 -1.15
C THR A 98 0.58 12.50 -0.78
N PHE A 99 -0.27 11.76 -1.51
CA PHE A 99 -0.51 10.33 -1.30
C PHE A 99 0.77 9.54 -1.54
N HIS A 100 1.40 9.76 -2.71
CA HIS A 100 2.64 9.08 -3.08
C HIS A 100 3.76 9.39 -2.07
N MET A 101 3.86 10.65 -1.61
CA MET A 101 4.84 11.02 -0.59
C MET A 101 4.61 10.32 0.74
N ALA A 102 3.37 10.33 1.23
CA ALA A 102 3.02 9.65 2.47
C ALA A 102 3.26 8.13 2.36
N HIS A 103 2.92 7.52 1.23
CA HIS A 103 3.21 6.10 0.93
C HIS A 103 4.71 5.82 0.98
N CYS A 104 5.53 6.61 0.30
CA CYS A 104 6.99 6.41 0.29
C CYS A 104 7.61 6.56 1.68
N VAL A 105 7.19 7.57 2.45
CA VAL A 105 7.63 7.74 3.84
C VAL A 105 7.22 6.52 4.69
N ARG A 106 5.97 6.07 4.60
CA ARG A 106 5.50 4.92 5.40
C ARG A 106 6.19 3.62 4.99
N ALA A 107 6.34 3.38 3.69
CA ALA A 107 7.05 2.21 3.16
C ALA A 107 8.49 2.13 3.68
N LEU A 108 9.23 3.24 3.67
CA LEU A 108 10.60 3.28 4.23
C LEU A 108 10.63 3.08 5.74
N ARG A 109 9.63 3.58 6.48
CA ARG A 109 9.51 3.31 7.92
C ARG A 109 9.26 1.82 8.20
N ARG A 110 8.38 1.16 7.44
CA ARG A 110 8.16 -0.29 7.55
C ARG A 110 9.44 -1.08 7.24
N TYR A 111 10.18 -0.66 6.21
CA TYR A 111 11.49 -1.26 5.90
C TYR A 111 12.46 -1.12 7.06
N TRP A 112 12.60 0.09 7.62
CA TRP A 112 13.45 0.33 8.78
C TRP A 112 13.04 -0.55 9.97
N GLN A 113 11.74 -0.58 10.31
CA GLN A 113 11.21 -1.45 11.36
C GLN A 113 11.55 -2.93 11.12
N ALA A 114 11.41 -3.41 9.88
CA ALA A 114 11.71 -4.80 9.54
C ALA A 114 13.20 -5.13 9.64
N ARG A 115 14.07 -4.18 9.31
CA ARG A 115 15.53 -4.31 9.46
C ARG A 115 15.95 -4.35 10.92
N GLU A 116 15.39 -3.47 11.75
CA GLU A 116 15.76 -3.38 13.17
C GLU A 116 15.20 -4.55 13.99
N SER A 117 13.97 -4.98 13.71
CA SER A 117 13.32 -6.07 14.44
C SER A 117 13.63 -7.47 13.90
N GLY A 118 14.13 -7.56 12.66
CA GLY A 118 14.24 -8.82 11.93
C GLY A 118 12.88 -9.41 11.50
N HIS A 119 11.77 -8.68 11.60
CA HIS A 119 10.43 -9.17 11.29
C HIS A 119 9.68 -8.25 10.31
N HIS A 120 9.03 -8.79 9.29
CA HIS A 120 8.22 -8.02 8.34
C HIS A 120 6.75 -8.47 8.35
N VAL A 121 5.86 -7.52 8.05
CA VAL A 121 4.41 -7.78 8.02
C VAL A 121 3.94 -8.20 6.63
N CYS A 122 4.56 -7.66 5.58
CA CYS A 122 4.30 -8.07 4.21
C CYS A 122 5.62 -8.15 3.41
N PRO A 123 5.79 -9.12 2.49
CA PRO A 123 7.00 -9.24 1.67
C PRO A 123 7.41 -7.94 0.96
N ARG A 124 6.42 -7.13 0.55
CA ARG A 124 6.63 -5.85 -0.13
C ARG A 124 7.26 -4.78 0.78
N ASP A 125 7.15 -4.93 2.10
CA ASP A 125 7.76 -4.02 3.08
C ASP A 125 9.30 -4.12 3.07
N ILE A 126 9.84 -5.23 2.55
CA ILE A 126 11.28 -5.48 2.42
C ILE A 126 11.77 -5.64 0.98
N ASP A 127 10.91 -5.36 0.00
CA ASP A 127 11.31 -5.40 -1.40
C ASP A 127 12.30 -4.27 -1.73
N HIS A 128 13.55 -4.65 -2.03
CA HIS A 128 14.61 -3.73 -2.40
C HIS A 128 14.19 -2.78 -3.54
N ARG A 129 13.48 -3.28 -4.57
CA ARG A 129 13.09 -2.43 -5.71
C ARG A 129 12.06 -1.39 -5.29
N HIS A 130 11.08 -1.79 -4.49
CA HIS A 130 10.09 -0.89 -3.92
C HIS A 130 10.73 0.18 -3.02
N MET A 131 11.69 -0.21 -2.17
CA MET A 131 12.38 0.73 -1.28
C MET A 131 13.26 1.70 -2.04
N LYS A 132 13.98 1.22 -3.07
CA LYS A 132 14.75 2.11 -3.95
C LYS A 132 13.85 3.12 -4.63
N HIS A 133 12.72 2.69 -5.21
CA HIS A 133 11.74 3.60 -5.82
C HIS A 133 11.24 4.66 -4.83
N CYS A 134 10.92 4.26 -3.60
CA CYS A 134 10.44 5.19 -2.58
C CYS A 134 11.52 6.21 -2.18
N LEU A 135 12.77 5.77 -2.04
CA LEU A 135 13.89 6.65 -1.73
C LEU A 135 14.18 7.62 -2.89
N ASP A 136 14.25 7.11 -4.12
CA ASP A 136 14.46 7.93 -5.33
C ASP A 136 13.36 8.99 -5.47
N SER A 137 12.09 8.63 -5.23
CA SER A 137 10.95 9.57 -5.29
C SER A 137 11.08 10.70 -4.27
N LEU A 138 11.52 10.39 -3.05
CA LEU A 138 11.74 11.39 -2.01
C LEU A 138 12.97 12.26 -2.31
N ASP A 139 14.02 11.68 -2.89
CA ASP A 139 15.23 12.39 -3.33
C ASP A 139 14.90 13.44 -4.38
N GLU A 140 14.13 13.07 -5.42
CA GLU A 140 13.65 13.99 -6.46
C GLU A 140 12.87 15.19 -5.89
N TRP A 141 12.14 15.00 -4.79
CA TRP A 141 11.39 16.07 -4.14
C TRP A 141 12.23 16.90 -3.18
N ALA A 142 13.21 16.29 -2.51
CA ALA A 142 14.09 16.96 -1.57
C ALA A 142 15.17 17.79 -2.26
N PHE A 143 15.63 17.35 -3.44
CA PHE A 143 16.72 17.96 -4.21
C PHE A 143 16.26 18.41 -5.60
N PRO A 144 15.32 19.36 -5.70
CA PRO A 144 14.90 19.88 -7.00
C PRO A 144 16.06 20.58 -7.70
N GLU A 145 16.16 20.41 -9.02
CA GLU A 145 17.22 21.02 -9.81
C GLU A 145 17.13 22.56 -9.87
N GLY A 146 18.30 23.19 -9.96
CA GLY A 146 18.45 24.62 -10.21
C GLY A 146 18.75 25.47 -8.97
N PRO A 147 18.98 26.79 -9.17
CA PRO A 147 19.32 27.71 -8.09
C PRO A 147 18.13 27.95 -7.15
N ARG A 148 18.40 28.37 -5.91
CA ARG A 148 17.37 28.68 -4.91
C ARG A 148 16.25 29.57 -5.49
N GLY A 149 15.01 29.06 -5.46
CA GLY A 149 13.83 29.76 -5.99
C GLY A 149 13.40 29.32 -7.39
N SER A 150 14.13 28.41 -8.05
CA SER A 150 13.80 27.88 -9.38
C SER A 150 12.74 26.79 -9.41
N VAL A 151 12.12 26.45 -8.27
CA VAL A 151 11.20 25.30 -8.20
C VAL A 151 10.03 25.54 -9.16
N ALA A 152 10.03 24.79 -10.26
CA ALA A 152 9.09 24.96 -11.35
C ALA A 152 7.66 24.82 -10.82
N SER A 153 6.78 25.72 -11.28
CA SER A 153 5.34 25.71 -11.04
C SER A 153 4.63 24.44 -11.54
N SER A 154 5.36 23.47 -12.10
CA SER A 154 4.88 22.10 -12.39
C SER A 154 4.68 21.25 -11.12
N MET A 155 4.97 21.79 -9.92
CA MET A 155 4.48 21.25 -8.65
C MET A 155 2.95 21.29 -8.48
N GLY A 156 2.23 21.70 -9.53
CA GLY A 156 0.77 21.68 -9.61
C GLY A 156 0.20 20.30 -9.33
N MET A 157 -0.95 20.31 -8.66
CA MET A 157 -1.78 19.17 -8.29
C MET A 157 -2.13 18.32 -9.52
N ASN A 158 -1.23 17.43 -9.94
CA ASN A 158 -1.61 16.35 -10.83
C ASN A 158 -2.39 15.38 -9.96
N THR A 159 -3.72 15.51 -9.96
CA THR A 159 -4.60 14.40 -9.63
C THR A 159 -4.25 13.26 -10.57
N THR A 160 -3.45 12.33 -10.06
CA THR A 160 -3.15 11.08 -10.74
C THR A 160 -4.23 10.09 -10.36
N ARG A 161 -4.54 9.15 -11.25
CA ARG A 161 -5.40 8.01 -10.91
C ARG A 161 -4.50 6.83 -10.65
N LEU A 162 -4.63 6.27 -9.46
CA LEU A 162 -3.99 5.02 -9.10
C LEU A 162 -4.92 3.86 -9.47
N ILE A 163 -4.36 2.74 -9.91
CA ILE A 163 -5.17 1.53 -10.10
C ILE A 163 -5.20 0.78 -8.78
N TRP A 164 -6.39 0.60 -8.21
CA TRP A 164 -6.60 -0.20 -7.01
C TRP A 164 -6.35 -1.67 -7.32
N LYS A 165 -5.33 -2.24 -6.67
CA LYS A 165 -4.92 -3.63 -6.82
C LYS A 165 -4.56 -4.17 -5.44
N THR A 166 -5.55 -4.70 -4.77
CA THR A 166 -5.37 -5.29 -3.45
C THR A 166 -4.40 -6.45 -3.51
N LYS A 167 -3.55 -6.54 -2.48
CA LYS A 167 -2.70 -7.71 -2.27
C LYS A 167 -2.98 -8.27 -0.90
N VAL A 168 -2.91 -9.58 -0.71
CA VAL A 168 -2.92 -10.20 0.62
C VAL A 168 -1.57 -10.82 0.93
N CYS A 169 -1.09 -10.58 2.15
CA CYS A 169 0.18 -11.09 2.67
C CYS A 169 -0.13 -12.24 3.65
N PHE A 170 0.46 -13.40 3.42
CA PHE A 170 0.16 -14.64 4.14
C PHE A 170 1.32 -15.66 4.01
N ASP A 171 1.32 -16.66 4.89
CA ASP A 171 2.30 -17.76 4.91
C ASP A 171 1.92 -18.95 4.02
#